data_AF-A0A2H0Q8N1-F1
#
_entry.id   AF-A0A2H0Q8N1-F1
#
_cell.length_a   1.000
_cell.length_b   1.000
_cell.length_c   1.000
_cell.angle_alpha   90.00
_cell.angle_beta   90.00
_cell.angle_gamma   90.00
#
_symmetry.space_group_name_H-M   'P 1'
#
loop_
_entity.id
_entity.type
_entity.pdbx_description
1 polymer ?
#
loop_
_entity_poly.entity_id
_entity_poly.type
_entity_poly.pdbx_seq_one_letter_code
_entity_poly.pdbx_strand_id
1 'polypeptide(L)'
;MSQFSKIFILALAFIHLGLVAQDDTGTEPTEEVPVFEAHMIDHPFKGCPAGSKCTKETGLLRQGWVDSLKTKKNRNKNLSKYQSSFGIPITLWSYPLKSIGKGISTWRSPCPQHNSKENQYSLAEIMSKDLKSLLNQESIILNKAILRTSDGKYVLYPMPVSEAPIYISQKKMIYSLDTEGEYYTIEVNSNGDISIIDLKKPERFPEYIKCSDDMIQAFKQLKYPEGFFKGLTCKSIWDINTKSFQSIAYGWSCS
;
A
#
# COMPACT_ATOMS: atom_id res chain seq x y z
N MET A 1 -81.84 -19.09 -20.86
CA MET A 1 -81.24 -20.05 -21.81
C MET A 1 -79.99 -20.60 -21.12
N SER A 2 -80.07 -21.69 -20.37
CA SER A 2 -80.26 -23.09 -20.81
C SER A 2 -79.14 -23.53 -21.77
N GLN A 3 -78.19 -24.35 -21.31
CA GLN A 3 -78.21 -25.80 -21.62
C GLN A 3 -76.99 -26.58 -21.09
N PHE A 4 -77.31 -27.66 -20.37
CA PHE A 4 -76.70 -28.99 -20.28
C PHE A 4 -75.17 -29.13 -20.09
N SER A 5 -74.70 -29.59 -18.93
CA SER A 5 -74.81 -30.96 -18.37
C SER A 5 -74.05 -32.00 -19.18
N LYS A 6 -72.97 -32.54 -18.60
CA LYS A 6 -72.58 -33.95 -18.69
C LYS A 6 -71.75 -34.31 -17.46
N ILE A 7 -72.47 -34.91 -16.52
CA ILE A 7 -71.98 -35.76 -15.43
C ILE A 7 -71.36 -37.02 -16.07
N PHE A 8 -70.15 -37.39 -15.64
CA PHE A 8 -69.68 -38.78 -15.71
C PHE A 8 -69.10 -39.14 -14.35
N ILE A 9 -69.64 -40.20 -13.77
CA ILE A 9 -69.31 -40.76 -12.45
C ILE A 9 -68.42 -41.99 -12.68
N LEU A 10 -67.62 -42.31 -11.64
CA LEU A 10 -66.92 -43.56 -11.33
C LEU A 10 -65.50 -43.70 -11.96
N ALA A 11 -64.46 -44.17 -11.26
CA ALA A 11 -64.43 -45.06 -10.10
C ALA A 11 -63.18 -44.83 -9.22
N LEU A 12 -63.30 -45.22 -7.95
CA LEU A 12 -62.21 -45.39 -6.99
C LEU A 12 -61.16 -46.38 -7.50
N ALA A 13 -59.88 -46.02 -7.34
CA ALA A 13 -58.83 -46.98 -7.03
C ALA A 13 -57.85 -46.31 -6.06
N PHE A 14 -58.03 -46.60 -4.77
CA PHE A 14 -57.00 -46.42 -3.75
C PHE A 14 -55.82 -47.32 -4.11
N ILE A 15 -54.70 -46.73 -4.47
CA ILE A 15 -53.39 -47.37 -4.35
C ILE A 15 -52.57 -46.50 -3.43
N HIS A 16 -52.51 -46.94 -2.17
CA HIS A 16 -51.50 -46.53 -1.21
C HIS A 16 -50.12 -46.94 -1.73
N LEU A 17 -49.46 -46.04 -2.45
CA LEU A 17 -48.00 -46.06 -2.52
C LEU A 17 -47.50 -45.30 -1.29
N GLY A 18 -47.04 -46.09 -0.31
CA GLY A 18 -46.33 -45.57 0.84
C GLY A 18 -45.13 -44.76 0.36
N LEU A 19 -45.22 -43.45 0.49
CA LEU A 19 -44.07 -42.59 0.68
C LEU A 19 -43.41 -43.06 1.97
N VAL A 20 -42.45 -43.97 1.85
CA VAL A 20 -41.35 -44.02 2.80
C VAL A 20 -40.62 -42.71 2.60
N ALA A 21 -41.03 -41.68 3.35
CA ALA A 21 -40.19 -40.56 3.65
C ALA A 21 -38.96 -41.16 4.33
N GLN A 22 -37.93 -41.36 3.53
CA GLN A 22 -36.60 -41.60 4.05
C GLN A 22 -36.30 -40.33 4.84
N ASP A 23 -36.31 -40.44 6.18
CA ASP A 23 -35.76 -39.42 7.05
C ASP A 23 -34.31 -39.24 6.60
N ASP A 24 -34.12 -38.26 5.72
CA ASP A 24 -32.82 -37.70 5.42
C ASP A 24 -32.38 -37.11 6.76
N THR A 25 -31.66 -37.91 7.52
CA THR A 25 -30.89 -37.47 8.68
C THR A 25 -29.86 -36.52 8.13
N GLY A 26 -30.31 -35.29 7.86
CA GLY A 26 -29.54 -34.21 7.28
C GLY A 26 -28.30 -34.07 8.11
N THR A 27 -27.22 -34.67 7.64
CA THR A 27 -25.90 -34.18 8.00
C THR A 27 -25.88 -32.83 7.33
N GLU A 28 -25.99 -31.77 8.15
CA GLU A 28 -25.69 -30.42 7.70
C GLU A 28 -24.44 -30.52 6.82
N PRO A 29 -24.46 -29.95 5.59
CA PRO A 29 -23.32 -30.04 4.71
C PRO A 29 -22.10 -29.60 5.51
N THR A 30 -21.19 -30.55 5.73
CA THR A 30 -20.00 -30.32 6.54
C THR A 30 -19.22 -29.28 5.77
N GLU A 31 -19.29 -28.02 6.20
CA GLU A 31 -18.54 -26.94 5.61
C GLU A 31 -17.08 -27.38 5.68
N GLU A 32 -16.47 -27.68 4.52
CA GLU A 32 -15.09 -28.16 4.47
C GLU A 32 -14.22 -27.11 5.15
N VAL A 33 -13.71 -27.45 6.34
CA VAL A 33 -12.81 -26.57 7.07
C VAL A 33 -11.59 -26.39 6.17
N PRO A 34 -11.30 -25.16 5.70
CA PRO A 34 -10.18 -24.95 4.80
C PRO A 34 -8.91 -25.46 5.44
N VAL A 35 -8.14 -26.26 4.69
CA VAL A 35 -6.86 -26.80 5.16
C VAL A 35 -5.99 -25.64 5.64
N PHE A 36 -5.61 -25.68 6.92
CA PHE A 36 -4.79 -24.64 7.52
C PHE A 36 -3.42 -24.60 6.86
N GLU A 37 -3.08 -23.48 6.23
CA GLU A 37 -1.77 -23.22 5.66
C GLU A 37 -0.92 -22.36 6.60
N ALA A 38 0.41 -22.48 6.54
CA ALA A 38 1.32 -21.74 7.42
C ALA A 38 1.10 -20.20 7.40
N HIS A 39 0.72 -19.64 6.26
CA HIS A 39 0.46 -18.20 6.14
C HIS A 39 -0.76 -17.73 6.95
N MET A 40 -1.70 -18.64 7.26
CA MET A 40 -2.92 -18.35 8.02
C MET A 40 -2.65 -18.05 9.50
N ILE A 41 -1.41 -18.26 9.98
CA ILE A 41 -0.96 -17.78 11.29
C ILE A 41 -0.99 -16.24 11.33
N ASP A 42 -0.53 -15.60 10.26
CA ASP A 42 -0.35 -14.15 10.21
C ASP A 42 -1.53 -13.44 9.54
N HIS A 43 -2.14 -14.07 8.53
CA HIS A 43 -3.26 -13.51 7.77
C HIS A 43 -4.02 -14.60 6.98
N PRO A 44 -5.37 -14.58 6.91
CA PRO A 44 -6.15 -15.61 6.20
C PRO A 44 -5.93 -15.66 4.68
N PHE A 45 -5.39 -14.60 4.10
CA PHE A 45 -5.06 -14.51 2.67
C PHE A 45 -3.56 -14.43 2.47
N LYS A 46 -3.02 -15.39 1.71
CA LYS A 46 -1.61 -15.44 1.30
C LYS A 46 -1.15 -14.13 0.67
N GLY A 47 0.05 -13.69 1.05
CA GLY A 47 0.72 -12.53 0.50
C GLY A 47 0.34 -11.20 1.18
N CYS A 48 -0.76 -11.13 1.94
CA CYS A 48 -1.10 -9.95 2.72
C CYS A 48 -0.15 -9.77 3.93
N PRO A 49 0.19 -8.51 4.31
CA PRO A 49 0.99 -8.27 5.51
C PRO A 49 0.30 -8.76 6.79
N ALA A 50 1.08 -9.26 7.75
CA ALA A 50 0.59 -9.69 9.06
C ALA A 50 -0.19 -8.58 9.77
N GLY A 51 -1.35 -8.92 10.35
CA GLY A 51 -2.19 -7.97 11.09
C GLY A 51 -2.82 -6.85 10.25
N SER A 52 -2.73 -6.92 8.92
CA SER A 52 -3.37 -5.95 8.03
C SER A 52 -4.82 -6.31 7.73
N LYS A 53 -5.59 -5.31 7.30
CA LYS A 53 -6.83 -5.50 6.55
C LYS A 53 -6.46 -5.50 5.08
N CYS A 54 -6.74 -6.62 4.41
CA CYS A 54 -6.31 -6.88 3.03
C CYS A 54 -7.31 -7.81 2.35
N THR A 55 -7.58 -7.62 1.06
CA THR A 55 -8.41 -8.56 0.27
C THR A 55 -7.55 -9.68 -0.31
N LYS A 56 -8.19 -10.79 -0.72
CA LYS A 56 -7.49 -11.91 -1.37
C LYS A 56 -6.75 -11.46 -2.63
N GLU A 57 -7.37 -10.59 -3.43
CA GLU A 57 -6.78 -10.04 -4.65
C GLU A 57 -5.57 -9.15 -4.34
N THR A 58 -5.63 -8.34 -3.29
CA THR A 58 -4.47 -7.55 -2.83
C THR A 58 -3.34 -8.47 -2.40
N GLY A 59 -3.63 -9.53 -1.64
CA GLY A 59 -2.64 -10.54 -1.25
C GLY A 59 -1.93 -11.17 -2.45
N LEU A 60 -2.67 -11.52 -3.51
CA LEU A 60 -2.10 -12.04 -4.76
C LEU A 60 -1.22 -11.01 -5.48
N LEU A 61 -1.63 -9.74 -5.55
CA LEU A 61 -0.83 -8.66 -6.14
C LEU A 61 0.45 -8.41 -5.35
N ARG A 62 0.39 -8.47 -4.02
CA ARG A 62 1.58 -8.28 -3.19
C ARG A 62 2.52 -9.48 -3.29
N GLN A 63 1.98 -10.71 -3.30
CA GLN A 63 2.78 -11.93 -3.49
C GLN A 63 3.51 -11.91 -4.84
N GLY A 64 2.82 -11.53 -5.93
CA GLY A 64 3.44 -11.43 -7.25
C GLY A 64 4.59 -10.42 -7.30
N TRP A 65 4.50 -9.33 -6.51
CA TRP A 65 5.61 -8.39 -6.34
C TRP A 65 6.79 -9.03 -5.60
N VAL A 66 6.55 -9.67 -4.46
CA VAL A 66 7.57 -10.40 -3.68
C VAL A 66 8.28 -11.46 -4.53
N ASP A 67 7.53 -12.23 -5.32
CA ASP A 67 8.08 -13.25 -6.21
C ASP A 67 8.93 -12.63 -7.33
N SER A 68 8.50 -11.47 -7.85
CA SER A 68 9.27 -10.70 -8.82
C SER A 68 10.60 -10.18 -8.23
N LEU A 69 10.62 -9.78 -6.96
CA LEU A 69 11.83 -9.35 -6.25
C LEU A 69 12.84 -10.49 -6.08
N LYS A 70 12.38 -11.72 -5.82
CA LYS A 70 13.24 -12.91 -5.64
C LYS A 70 13.90 -13.37 -6.94
N THR A 71 13.37 -12.96 -8.10
CA THR A 71 13.93 -13.32 -9.41
C THR A 71 15.22 -12.54 -9.70
N LYS A 72 16.37 -13.23 -9.69
CA LYS A 72 17.69 -12.57 -9.86
C LYS A 72 18.02 -12.21 -11.33
N LYS A 73 17.63 -13.05 -12.30
CA LYS A 73 17.90 -12.81 -13.73
C LYS A 73 16.97 -11.71 -14.26
N ASN A 74 17.55 -10.66 -14.87
CA ASN A 74 16.82 -9.52 -15.42
C ASN A 74 15.86 -8.86 -14.40
N ARG A 75 16.26 -8.85 -13.12
CA ARG A 75 15.43 -8.41 -11.99
C ARG A 75 14.73 -7.08 -12.27
N ASN A 76 15.48 -6.03 -12.57
CA ASN A 76 14.89 -4.70 -12.79
C ASN A 76 13.94 -4.67 -13.99
N LYS A 77 14.24 -5.36 -15.09
CA LYS A 77 13.32 -5.47 -16.23
C LYS A 77 12.00 -6.15 -15.83
N ASN A 78 12.07 -7.21 -15.02
CA ASN A 78 10.89 -7.90 -14.53
C ASN A 78 10.09 -7.02 -13.56
N LEU A 79 10.77 -6.32 -12.66
CA LEU A 79 10.15 -5.40 -11.72
C LEU A 79 9.50 -4.22 -12.45
N SER A 80 10.16 -3.61 -13.44
CA SER A 80 9.58 -2.54 -14.26
C SER A 80 8.36 -3.03 -15.04
N LYS A 81 8.39 -4.26 -15.56
CA LYS A 81 7.21 -4.89 -16.19
C LYS A 81 6.08 -5.04 -15.16
N TYR A 82 6.40 -5.52 -13.96
CA TYR A 82 5.42 -5.66 -12.88
C TYR A 82 4.79 -4.31 -12.50
N GLN A 83 5.63 -3.29 -12.24
CA GLN A 83 5.19 -1.92 -11.97
C GLN A 83 4.25 -1.42 -13.08
N SER A 84 4.60 -1.61 -14.35
CA SER A 84 3.78 -1.14 -15.47
C SER A 84 2.39 -1.80 -15.52
N SER A 85 2.28 -3.07 -15.09
CA SER A 85 1.02 -3.82 -15.09
C SER A 85 0.19 -3.57 -13.83
N PHE A 86 0.82 -3.66 -12.65
CA PHE A 86 0.15 -3.77 -11.35
C PHE A 86 0.56 -2.69 -10.35
N GLY A 87 1.61 -1.92 -10.63
CA GLY A 87 2.23 -1.02 -9.66
C GLY A 87 3.24 -1.73 -8.74
N ILE A 88 3.79 -0.98 -7.80
CA ILE A 88 4.62 -1.46 -6.69
C ILE A 88 3.89 -1.17 -5.37
N PRO A 89 4.11 -1.96 -4.30
CA PRO A 89 3.61 -1.61 -2.98
C PRO A 89 4.34 -0.37 -2.46
N ILE A 90 3.58 0.68 -2.12
CA ILE A 90 4.11 1.90 -1.52
C ILE A 90 3.39 2.13 -0.20
N THR A 91 4.15 2.17 0.89
CA THR A 91 3.62 2.46 2.21
C THR A 91 3.50 3.96 2.43
N LEU A 92 2.28 4.41 2.70
CA LEU A 92 1.90 5.79 2.97
C LEU A 92 1.12 5.89 4.28
N TRP A 93 0.99 7.11 4.79
CA TRP A 93 0.04 7.39 5.86
C TRP A 93 -1.36 7.53 5.29
N SER A 94 -2.37 7.15 6.06
CA SER A 94 -3.77 7.34 5.68
C SER A 94 -4.64 7.69 6.88
N TYR A 95 -5.76 8.35 6.60
CA TYR A 95 -6.89 8.31 7.52
C TYR A 95 -7.47 6.89 7.58
N PRO A 96 -8.28 6.56 8.61
CA PRO A 96 -8.95 5.28 8.69
C PRO A 96 -9.84 5.07 7.47
N LEU A 97 -9.54 4.04 6.68
CA LEU A 97 -10.30 3.72 5.48
C LEU A 97 -11.62 3.04 5.86
N LYS A 98 -12.73 3.54 5.30
CA LYS A 98 -14.08 2.95 5.52
C LYS A 98 -14.21 1.56 4.88
N SER A 99 -13.55 1.35 3.74
CA SER A 99 -13.51 0.08 3.01
C SER A 99 -12.12 -0.15 2.45
N ILE A 100 -11.73 -1.43 2.32
CA ILE A 100 -10.47 -1.84 1.72
C ILE A 100 -10.74 -2.27 0.28
N GLY A 101 -10.28 -1.44 -0.65
CA GLY A 101 -10.35 -1.74 -2.08
C GLY A 101 -9.22 -2.67 -2.53
N LYS A 102 -9.35 -3.15 -3.77
CA LYS A 102 -8.28 -3.91 -4.45
C LYS A 102 -7.00 -3.09 -4.50
N GLY A 103 -5.87 -3.73 -4.18
CA GLY A 103 -4.54 -3.12 -4.23
C GLY A 103 -4.21 -2.28 -3.00
N ILE A 104 -5.02 -2.33 -1.94
CA ILE A 104 -4.76 -1.63 -0.68
C ILE A 104 -4.70 -2.65 0.46
N SER A 105 -3.64 -2.56 1.25
CA SER A 105 -3.53 -3.18 2.56
C SER A 105 -3.38 -2.08 3.59
N THR A 106 -4.03 -2.19 4.75
CA THR A 106 -3.87 -1.19 5.82
C THR A 106 -3.74 -1.83 7.18
N TRP A 107 -2.98 -1.20 8.06
CA TRP A 107 -2.85 -1.60 9.45
C TRP A 107 -2.76 -0.38 10.35
N ARG A 108 -3.06 -0.58 11.64
CA ARG A 108 -2.96 0.49 12.63
C ARG A 108 -1.52 0.97 12.71
N SER A 109 -1.35 2.29 12.83
CA SER A 109 -0.03 2.85 13.08
C SER A 109 0.54 2.30 14.39
N PRO A 110 1.78 1.78 14.42
CA PRO A 110 2.44 1.41 15.68
C PRO A 110 2.83 2.64 16.51
N CYS A 111 2.72 3.83 15.92
CA CYS A 111 3.16 5.07 16.51
C CYS A 111 2.13 5.64 17.48
N PRO A 112 2.47 5.84 18.77
CA PRO A 112 1.50 6.32 19.77
C PRO A 112 0.83 7.66 19.41
N GLN A 113 1.58 8.56 18.76
CA GLN A 113 1.05 9.85 18.30
C GLN A 113 -0.05 9.72 17.24
N HIS A 114 0.04 8.66 16.44
CA HIS A 114 -0.89 8.38 15.34
C HIS A 114 -1.94 7.34 15.72
N ASN A 115 -1.91 6.86 16.94
CA ASN A 115 -2.85 5.87 17.47
C ASN A 115 -3.37 6.33 18.83
N SER A 116 -3.76 7.60 18.92
CA SER A 116 -4.39 8.19 20.11
C SER A 116 -5.91 8.30 19.91
N LYS A 117 -6.64 8.68 20.96
CA LYS A 117 -8.09 8.93 20.85
C LYS A 117 -8.41 10.10 19.91
N GLU A 118 -7.52 11.07 19.84
CA GLU A 118 -7.67 12.32 19.07
C GLU A 118 -7.14 12.18 17.64
N ASN A 119 -6.14 11.32 17.44
CA ASN A 119 -5.44 11.13 16.18
C ASN A 119 -5.35 9.64 15.86
N GLN A 120 -6.16 9.21 14.89
CA GLN A 120 -6.13 7.85 14.35
C GLN A 120 -5.67 7.89 12.90
N TYR A 121 -4.39 7.62 12.68
CA TYR A 121 -3.83 7.39 11.36
C TYR A 121 -3.44 5.92 11.21
N SER A 122 -3.56 5.43 9.99
CA SER A 122 -3.16 4.08 9.61
C SER A 122 -1.97 4.16 8.66
N LEU A 123 -1.25 3.04 8.56
CA LEU A 123 -0.36 2.82 7.44
C LEU A 123 -1.18 2.13 6.35
N ALA A 124 -1.00 2.58 5.12
CA ALA A 124 -1.61 1.99 3.93
C ALA A 124 -0.50 1.63 2.94
N GLU A 125 -0.39 0.34 2.62
CA GLU A 125 0.42 -0.12 1.49
C GLU A 125 -0.48 -0.18 0.26
N ILE A 126 -0.15 0.63 -0.73
CA ILE A 126 -0.95 0.82 -1.94
C ILE A 126 -0.15 0.34 -3.14
N MET A 127 -0.73 -0.57 -3.91
CA MET A 127 -0.21 -0.97 -5.21
C MET A 127 -0.40 0.19 -6.20
N SER A 128 0.68 0.92 -6.48
CA SER A 128 0.62 2.09 -7.36
C SER A 128 1.77 2.14 -8.37
N LYS A 129 1.49 2.72 -9.54
CA LYS A 129 2.50 2.92 -10.59
C LYS A 129 3.34 4.18 -10.35
N ASP A 130 2.75 5.14 -9.62
CA ASP A 130 3.31 6.45 -9.31
C ASP A 130 2.73 6.98 -7.99
N LEU A 131 3.37 7.99 -7.40
CA LEU A 131 2.83 8.77 -6.27
C LEU A 131 1.91 9.89 -6.76
N LYS A 132 1.98 10.26 -8.04
CA LYS A 132 1.21 11.36 -8.62
C LYS A 132 -0.30 11.16 -8.48
N SER A 133 -0.77 9.95 -8.75
CA SER A 133 -2.18 9.54 -8.62
C SER A 133 -2.68 9.55 -7.17
N LEU A 134 -1.77 9.57 -6.20
CA LEU A 134 -2.06 9.57 -4.77
C LEU A 134 -2.03 10.97 -4.15
N LEU A 135 -1.44 11.97 -4.84
CA LEU A 135 -1.27 13.34 -4.33
C LEU A 135 -2.58 14.04 -3.92
N ASN A 136 -3.69 13.68 -4.56
CA ASN A 136 -4.99 14.33 -4.38
C ASN A 136 -6.02 13.43 -3.68
N GLN A 137 -5.62 12.27 -3.18
CA GLN A 137 -6.53 11.37 -2.47
C GLN A 137 -6.71 11.87 -1.03
N GLU A 138 -7.92 12.32 -0.69
CA GLU A 138 -8.24 12.88 0.64
C GLU A 138 -7.95 11.91 1.79
N SER A 139 -8.06 10.61 1.55
CA SER A 139 -7.79 9.58 2.55
C SER A 139 -6.31 9.30 2.77
N ILE A 140 -5.42 9.79 1.89
CA ILE A 140 -3.98 9.51 1.91
C ILE A 140 -3.20 10.76 2.33
N ILE A 141 -2.27 10.57 3.25
CA ILE A 141 -1.37 11.62 3.72
C ILE A 141 0.00 11.31 3.14
N LEU A 142 0.37 12.07 2.11
CA LEU A 142 1.63 11.87 1.40
C LEU A 142 2.73 12.73 2.04
N ASN A 143 3.77 12.08 2.56
CA ASN A 143 4.96 12.77 3.03
C ASN A 143 5.66 13.48 1.86
N LYS A 144 6.31 14.60 2.17
CA LYS A 144 7.08 15.38 1.20
C LYS A 144 8.45 15.71 1.76
N ALA A 145 9.47 15.46 0.96
CA ALA A 145 10.80 16.01 1.15
C ALA A 145 10.91 17.37 0.47
N ILE A 146 11.44 18.36 1.19
CA ILE A 146 11.74 19.68 0.68
C ILE A 146 13.22 19.70 0.31
N LEU A 147 13.52 19.90 -0.97
CA LEU A 147 14.88 20.12 -1.45
C LEU A 147 15.14 21.61 -1.59
N ARG A 148 16.21 22.10 -0.97
CA ARG A 148 16.76 23.44 -1.26
C ARG A 148 17.78 23.32 -2.38
N THR A 149 17.45 23.87 -3.54
CA THR A 149 18.35 23.94 -4.69
C THR A 149 19.45 24.98 -4.48
N SER A 150 20.50 24.91 -5.29
CA SER A 150 21.65 25.83 -5.21
C SER A 150 21.27 27.30 -5.45
N ASP A 151 20.19 27.58 -6.18
CA ASP A 151 19.64 28.92 -6.39
C ASP A 151 18.69 29.39 -5.26
N GLY A 152 18.61 28.63 -4.16
CA GLY A 152 17.80 28.98 -3.00
C GLY A 152 16.30 28.69 -3.13
N LYS A 153 15.86 28.04 -4.21
CA LYS A 153 14.46 27.62 -4.37
C LYS A 153 14.17 26.32 -3.63
N TYR A 154 12.88 26.11 -3.36
CA TYR A 154 12.38 24.88 -2.75
C TYR A 154 11.64 24.04 -3.77
N VAL A 155 12.00 22.76 -3.86
CA VAL A 155 11.31 21.76 -4.69
C VAL A 155 10.77 20.68 -3.77
N LEU A 156 9.49 20.34 -3.94
CA LEU A 156 8.84 19.30 -3.17
C LEU A 156 8.92 17.97 -3.91
N TYR A 157 9.28 16.92 -3.20
CA TYR A 157 9.26 15.54 -3.69
C TYR A 157 8.34 14.71 -2.82
N PRO A 158 7.34 14.03 -3.40
CA PRO A 158 6.57 13.06 -2.65
C PRO A 158 7.46 11.89 -2.25
N MET A 159 7.26 11.34 -1.05
CA MET A 159 8.09 10.26 -0.53
C MET A 159 7.27 9.16 0.15
N PRO A 160 7.71 7.89 0.06
CA PRO A 160 7.20 6.82 0.90
C PRO A 160 7.41 7.09 2.39
N VAL A 161 6.65 6.42 3.24
CA VAL A 161 6.83 6.46 4.70
C VAL A 161 8.09 5.72 5.12
N SER A 162 8.72 6.19 6.20
CA SER A 162 9.90 5.58 6.85
C SER A 162 11.17 5.49 6.04
N GLU A 163 11.19 6.03 4.82
CA GLU A 163 12.34 5.91 3.92
C GLU A 163 12.88 7.29 3.55
N ALA A 164 14.17 7.50 3.81
CA ALA A 164 14.86 8.73 3.45
C ALA A 164 15.59 8.52 2.10
N PRO A 165 15.63 9.54 1.24
CA PRO A 165 16.37 9.42 -0.01
C PRO A 165 17.88 9.30 0.27
N ILE A 166 18.56 8.49 -0.56
CA ILE A 166 19.99 8.17 -0.42
C ILE A 166 20.90 9.10 -1.24
N TYR A 167 20.44 9.62 -2.37
CA TYR A 167 21.11 10.64 -3.17
C TYR A 167 20.14 11.25 -4.18
N ILE A 168 20.59 12.30 -4.88
CA ILE A 168 19.87 12.92 -5.99
C ILE A 168 20.56 12.56 -7.30
N SER A 169 19.78 12.18 -8.31
CA SER A 169 20.25 12.08 -9.69
C SER A 169 19.24 12.64 -10.66
N GLN A 170 19.68 13.46 -11.60
CA GLN A 170 18.86 14.02 -12.68
C GLN A 170 17.55 14.65 -12.18
N LYS A 171 17.62 15.40 -11.06
CA LYS A 171 16.46 16.00 -10.38
C LYS A 171 15.42 14.97 -9.91
N LYS A 172 15.87 13.78 -9.52
CA LYS A 172 15.07 12.72 -8.90
C LYS A 172 15.72 12.31 -7.60
N MET A 173 14.90 12.05 -6.60
CA MET A 173 15.33 11.48 -5.34
C MET A 173 15.39 9.97 -5.47
N ILE A 174 16.52 9.38 -5.07
CA ILE A 174 16.72 7.94 -5.13
C ILE A 174 16.47 7.34 -3.76
N TYR A 175 15.72 6.24 -3.72
CA TYR A 175 15.37 5.51 -2.50
C TYR A 175 15.78 4.05 -2.65
N SER A 176 16.27 3.45 -1.57
CA SER A 176 16.42 2.01 -1.44
C SER A 176 15.32 1.51 -0.53
N LEU A 177 14.42 0.70 -1.06
CA LEU A 177 13.27 0.17 -0.33
C LEU A 177 13.50 -1.31 -0.03
N ASP A 178 12.94 -1.78 1.08
CA ASP A 178 12.92 -3.19 1.45
C ASP A 178 11.51 -3.78 1.35
N THR A 179 11.44 -5.04 0.94
CA THR A 179 10.22 -5.84 1.11
C THR A 179 10.64 -7.26 1.44
N GLU A 180 10.41 -7.68 2.69
CA GLU A 180 10.73 -9.02 3.18
C GLU A 180 12.22 -9.40 2.98
N GLY A 181 13.12 -8.44 3.20
CA GLY A 181 14.58 -8.63 3.05
C GLY A 181 15.10 -8.52 1.62
N GLU A 182 14.23 -8.28 0.63
CA GLU A 182 14.63 -8.06 -0.76
C GLU A 182 14.64 -6.56 -1.10
N TYR A 183 15.84 -5.98 -1.13
CA TYR A 183 16.03 -4.57 -1.48
C TYR A 183 15.83 -4.28 -2.97
N TYR A 184 15.20 -3.16 -3.29
CA TYR A 184 15.08 -2.62 -4.64
C TYR A 184 15.22 -1.09 -4.61
N THR A 185 15.52 -0.50 -5.76
CA THR A 185 15.78 0.93 -5.85
C THR A 185 14.77 1.59 -6.77
N ILE A 186 14.21 2.70 -6.28
CA ILE A 186 13.34 3.56 -7.06
C ILE A 186 13.92 4.96 -7.16
N GLU A 187 13.65 5.60 -8.29
CA GLU A 187 13.77 7.05 -8.45
C GLU A 187 12.38 7.67 -8.38
N VAL A 188 12.29 8.83 -7.72
CA VAL A 188 11.05 9.60 -7.60
C VAL A 188 11.32 11.04 -8.03
N ASN A 189 10.55 11.55 -9.00
CA ASN A 189 10.64 12.95 -9.40
C ASN A 189 9.70 13.84 -8.58
N SER A 190 9.79 15.16 -8.77
CA SER A 190 8.95 16.14 -8.04
C SER A 190 7.44 16.01 -8.33
N ASN A 191 7.07 15.40 -9.46
CA ASN A 191 5.67 15.17 -9.84
C ASN A 191 5.10 13.87 -9.24
N GLY A 192 5.97 13.04 -8.65
CA GLY A 192 5.61 11.73 -8.11
C GLY A 192 5.67 10.58 -9.10
N ASP A 193 6.28 10.75 -10.28
CA ASP A 193 6.54 9.60 -11.14
C ASP A 193 7.63 8.73 -10.50
N ILE A 194 7.43 7.41 -10.57
CA ILE A 194 8.33 6.42 -10.00
C ILE A 194 8.92 5.56 -11.12
N SER A 195 10.19 5.20 -11.02
CA SER A 195 10.79 4.19 -11.88
C SER A 195 11.77 3.33 -11.10
N ILE A 196 11.84 2.06 -11.47
CA ILE A 196 12.78 1.11 -10.90
C ILE A 196 14.11 1.22 -11.64
N ILE A 197 15.20 1.33 -10.88
CA ILE A 197 16.54 1.54 -11.41
C ILE A 197 17.56 0.60 -10.76
N ASP A 198 18.70 0.44 -11.41
CA ASP A 198 19.88 -0.14 -10.77
C ASP A 198 20.49 0.87 -9.79
N LEU A 199 20.76 0.40 -8.56
CA LEU A 199 21.39 1.23 -7.56
C LEU A 199 22.82 1.59 -7.97
N LYS A 200 23.05 2.87 -8.27
CA LYS A 200 24.39 3.42 -8.32
C LYS A 200 24.82 3.82 -6.91
N LYS A 201 25.91 3.23 -6.40
CA LYS A 201 26.49 3.64 -5.12
C LYS A 201 26.96 5.10 -5.21
N PRO A 202 26.48 6.01 -4.34
CA PRO A 202 26.96 7.38 -4.33
C PRO A 202 28.38 7.46 -3.73
N GLU A 203 29.12 8.50 -4.09
CA GLU A 203 30.45 8.77 -3.52
C GLU A 203 30.34 9.19 -2.05
N ARG A 204 29.27 9.92 -1.71
CA ARG A 204 28.96 10.41 -0.37
C ARG A 204 27.54 10.01 0.01
N PHE A 205 27.36 9.55 1.24
CA PHE A 205 26.04 9.25 1.79
C PHE A 205 25.45 10.50 2.47
N PRO A 206 24.12 10.55 2.67
CA PRO A 206 23.50 11.67 3.35
C PRO A 206 23.92 11.76 4.81
N GLU A 207 24.14 12.99 5.30
CA GLU A 207 24.52 13.25 6.69
C GLU A 207 23.46 14.12 7.37
N TYR A 208 23.23 13.91 8.66
CA TYR A 208 22.35 14.78 9.43
C TYR A 208 22.96 16.16 9.57
N ILE A 209 22.16 17.20 9.32
CA ILE A 209 22.56 18.59 9.50
C ILE A 209 21.52 19.32 10.35
N LYS A 210 21.92 20.43 10.96
CA LYS A 210 20.97 21.34 11.61
C LYS A 210 20.03 21.92 10.56
N CYS A 211 18.72 21.88 10.83
CA CYS A 211 17.76 22.60 10.02
C CYS A 211 17.97 24.11 10.14
N SER A 212 18.10 24.78 8.99
CA SER A 212 18.10 26.24 8.94
C SER A 212 16.67 26.80 9.06
N ASP A 213 16.54 28.04 9.52
CA ASP A 213 15.24 28.66 9.82
C ASP A 213 14.33 28.74 8.58
N ASP A 214 14.92 28.96 7.41
CA ASP A 214 14.22 29.00 6.13
C ASP A 214 13.66 27.63 5.72
N MET A 215 14.38 26.52 5.98
CA MET A 215 13.87 25.16 5.77
C MET A 215 12.75 24.81 6.75
N ILE A 216 12.88 25.24 8.02
CA ILE A 216 11.83 25.07 9.03
C ILE A 216 10.57 25.82 8.59
N GLN A 217 10.72 27.04 8.10
CA GLN A 217 9.59 27.85 7.65
C GLN A 217 8.94 27.27 6.39
N ALA A 218 9.74 26.79 5.43
CA ALA A 218 9.24 26.10 4.23
C ALA A 218 8.44 24.85 4.61
N PHE A 219 8.88 24.10 5.63
CA PHE A 219 8.16 22.93 6.12
C PHE A 219 6.83 23.30 6.79
N LYS A 220 6.80 24.34 7.62
CA LYS A 220 5.56 24.82 8.28
C LYS A 220 4.49 25.30 7.28
N GLN A 221 4.87 25.68 6.07
CA GLN A 221 3.93 26.05 5.01
C GLN A 221 3.26 24.84 4.35
N LEU A 222 3.75 23.62 4.57
CA LEU A 222 3.09 22.41 4.09
C LEU A 222 1.82 22.14 4.88
N LYS A 223 0.74 21.82 4.16
CA LYS A 223 -0.55 21.48 4.76
C LYS A 223 -0.55 20.01 5.19
N TYR A 224 -0.42 19.79 6.49
CA TYR A 224 -0.64 18.51 7.14
C TYR A 224 -1.63 18.69 8.30
N PRO A 225 -2.24 17.60 8.79
CA PRO A 225 -3.02 17.66 10.02
C PRO A 225 -2.17 18.22 11.17
N GLU A 226 -2.80 18.97 12.06
CA GLU A 226 -2.12 19.52 13.22
C GLU A 226 -1.54 18.38 14.08
N GLY A 227 -0.30 18.57 14.56
CA GLY A 227 0.38 17.54 15.35
C GLY A 227 0.68 16.25 14.58
N PHE A 228 0.61 16.23 13.25
CA PHE A 228 0.91 15.01 12.48
C PHE A 228 2.39 14.62 12.58
N PHE A 229 3.30 15.59 12.54
CA PHE A 229 4.74 15.36 12.71
C PHE A 229 5.19 15.81 14.11
N LYS A 230 6.13 15.07 14.71
CA LYS A 230 6.83 15.46 15.95
C LYS A 230 7.89 16.51 15.70
N GLY A 231 8.48 16.47 14.52
CA GLY A 231 9.53 17.40 14.17
C GLY A 231 9.97 17.28 12.72
N LEU A 232 11.06 17.97 12.44
CA LEU A 232 11.70 18.05 11.15
C LEU A 232 13.09 17.42 11.23
N THR A 233 13.45 16.64 10.24
CA THR A 233 14.82 16.15 10.04
C THR A 233 15.41 16.85 8.84
N CYS A 234 16.64 17.35 8.96
CA CYS A 234 17.40 17.87 7.84
C CYS A 234 18.64 17.02 7.57
N LYS A 235 18.93 16.82 6.28
CA LYS A 235 20.13 16.11 5.82
C LYS A 235 20.82 16.89 4.71
N SER A 236 22.14 16.82 4.65
CA SER A 236 22.88 17.06 3.42
C SER A 236 22.75 15.80 2.56
N ILE A 237 22.38 15.95 1.30
CA ILE A 237 22.22 14.85 0.35
C ILE A 237 23.11 15.10 -0.87
N TRP A 238 23.82 14.07 -1.31
CA TRP A 238 24.72 14.18 -2.45
C TRP A 238 23.95 14.18 -3.77
N ASP A 239 24.18 15.18 -4.62
CA ASP A 239 23.73 15.17 -6.01
C ASP A 239 24.86 14.64 -6.90
N ILE A 240 24.65 13.47 -7.51
CA ILE A 240 25.69 12.80 -8.30
C ILE A 240 25.96 13.51 -9.63
N ASN A 241 25.04 14.34 -10.11
CA ASN A 241 25.19 15.07 -11.36
C ASN A 241 26.00 16.35 -11.14
N THR A 242 25.73 17.09 -10.06
CA THR A 242 26.47 18.34 -9.75
C THR A 242 27.72 18.10 -8.91
N LYS A 243 27.88 16.89 -8.34
CA LYS A 243 28.96 16.55 -7.39
C LYS A 243 29.00 17.52 -6.20
N SER A 244 27.83 17.82 -5.64
CA SER A 244 27.70 18.73 -4.51
C SER A 244 26.63 18.26 -3.54
N PHE A 245 26.75 18.67 -2.28
CA PHE A 245 25.67 18.49 -1.32
C PHE A 245 24.56 19.51 -1.55
N GLN A 246 23.31 19.05 -1.37
CA GLN A 246 22.12 19.88 -1.27
C GLN A 246 21.45 19.61 0.07
N SER A 247 20.62 20.53 0.55
CA SER A 247 19.91 20.34 1.82
C SER A 247 18.51 19.83 1.57
N ILE A 248 18.13 18.76 2.26
CA ILE A 248 16.76 18.27 2.30
C ILE A 248 16.18 18.38 3.71
N ALA A 249 14.87 18.59 3.79
CA ALA A 249 14.13 18.46 5.04
C ALA A 249 12.83 17.65 4.84
N TYR A 250 12.47 16.85 5.83
CA TYR A 250 11.24 16.08 5.83
C TYR A 250 10.76 15.81 7.27
N GLY A 251 9.45 15.69 7.43
CA GLY A 251 8.82 15.47 8.73
C GLY A 251 9.05 14.05 9.24
N TRP A 252 9.15 13.89 10.55
CA TRP A 252 9.12 12.60 11.22
C TRP A 252 8.04 12.61 12.32
N SER A 253 7.35 11.49 12.48
CA SER A 253 6.22 11.35 13.42
C SER A 253 6.49 10.33 14.51
N CYS A 254 7.40 9.39 14.26
CA CYS A 254 7.56 8.18 15.04
C CYS A 254 9.05 7.90 15.19
N SER A 255 9.46 7.57 16.40
CA SER A 255 10.84 7.28 16.83
C SER A 255 10.80 6.06 17.72
#